data_AF-A0AAW7PVR5-F1
#
_entry.id   AF-A0AAW7PVR5-F1
#
_cell.length_a   1.000
_cell.length_b   1.000
_cell.length_c   1.000
_cell.angle_alpha   90.00
_cell.angle_beta   90.00
_cell.angle_gamma   90.00
#
_symmetry.space_group_name_H-M   'P 1'
#
loop_
_entity.id
_entity.type
_entity.pdbx_description
1 polymer ?
#
loop_
_entity_poly.entity_id
_entity_poly.type
_entity_poly.pdbx_seq_one_letter_code
_entity_poly.pdbx_strand_id
1 'polypeptide(L)'
;MKYTNADICELIAELEGFNDKLPKEDFNVSEWYGFINSFQQTAYFKVCQGADKNGTGKYNFYKNKFKKNQIFIIIKDGENFCYREADFSDFDNTQSPKIAIDKNELNNFKHLNWDECVIEQINATNVVYNRICNRKEQVDKKAIQALLNREYKKCHYCGIDKGIIDELNNAAKNNKSLPWHHIDGLTKRITRMTLEVEQLNPNGGYVKGNIEWACSWCNNAKTDTFTEAEFKNIACGINIAWNERLKQIGSNSKVIFPWQNQVKCSK
;
A
#
# COMPACT_ATOMS: atom_id res chain seq x y z
N MET A 1 9.35 9.08 5.79
CA MET A 1 9.55 7.89 6.66
C MET A 1 8.93 6.72 5.91
N LYS A 2 9.72 5.72 5.50
CA LYS A 2 9.34 4.83 4.39
C LYS A 2 8.38 3.70 4.82
N TYR A 3 8.29 3.34 6.11
CA TYR A 3 7.42 2.28 6.67
C TYR A 3 7.22 2.47 8.19
N THR A 4 6.08 2.02 8.74
CA THR A 4 5.78 2.02 10.19
C THR A 4 6.12 0.68 10.85
N ASN A 5 6.20 0.62 12.18
CA ASN A 5 6.36 -0.65 12.91
C ASN A 5 5.23 -1.64 12.61
N ALA A 6 4.02 -1.15 12.37
CA ALA A 6 2.88 -1.97 12.03
C ALA A 6 3.08 -2.69 10.69
N ASP A 7 3.62 -1.98 9.69
CA ASP A 7 3.88 -2.54 8.36
C ASP A 7 4.91 -3.67 8.42
N ILE A 8 5.95 -3.50 9.24
CA ILE A 8 6.99 -4.52 9.44
C ILE A 8 6.45 -5.76 10.17
N CYS A 9 5.65 -5.56 11.22
CA CYS A 9 5.01 -6.68 11.91
C CYS A 9 4.08 -7.47 10.99
N GLU A 10 3.32 -6.78 10.14
CA GLU A 10 2.39 -7.41 9.20
C GLU A 10 3.12 -8.22 8.12
N LEU A 11 4.21 -7.70 7.55
CA LEU A 11 5.04 -8.44 6.60
C LEU A 11 5.54 -9.75 7.22
N ILE A 12 6.09 -9.68 8.43
CA ILE A 12 6.67 -10.85 9.09
C ILE A 12 5.57 -11.85 9.50
N ALA A 13 4.41 -11.34 9.91
CA ALA A 13 3.24 -12.18 10.17
C ALA A 13 2.82 -12.95 8.91
N GLU A 14 2.72 -12.30 7.75
CA GLU A 14 2.41 -12.95 6.47
C GLU A 14 3.46 -14.02 6.10
N LEU A 15 4.76 -13.74 6.28
CA LEU A 15 5.85 -14.70 6.04
C LEU A 15 5.77 -15.95 6.93
N GLU A 16 5.29 -15.80 8.17
CA GLU A 16 5.09 -16.89 9.13
C GLU A 16 3.68 -17.50 9.07
N GLY A 17 2.86 -17.10 8.09
CA GLY A 17 1.53 -17.66 7.84
C GLY A 17 0.38 -17.08 8.69
N PHE A 18 0.62 -16.00 9.42
CA PHE A 18 -0.37 -15.26 10.22
C PHE A 18 -0.98 -14.12 9.40
N ASN A 19 -2.06 -14.41 8.68
CA ASN A 19 -2.58 -13.53 7.64
C ASN A 19 -3.66 -12.54 8.11
N ASP A 20 -4.28 -12.76 9.28
CA ASP A 20 -5.42 -11.97 9.74
C ASP A 20 -5.07 -11.22 11.02
N LYS A 21 -5.39 -9.92 11.09
CA LYS A 21 -5.12 -9.08 12.27
C LYS A 21 -6.12 -9.40 13.39
N LEU A 22 -5.60 -9.51 14.61
CA LEU A 22 -6.43 -9.60 15.81
C LEU A 22 -7.06 -8.23 16.16
N PRO A 23 -8.25 -8.22 16.78
CA PRO A 23 -8.85 -7.03 17.36
C PRO A 23 -7.90 -6.30 18.33
N LYS A 24 -7.92 -4.96 18.30
CA LYS A 24 -7.06 -4.13 19.16
C LYS A 24 -7.35 -4.27 20.66
N GLU A 25 -8.52 -4.79 21.02
CA GLU A 25 -8.92 -5.04 22.39
C GLU A 25 -8.21 -6.25 23.03
N ASP A 26 -7.59 -7.11 22.21
CA ASP A 26 -6.90 -8.31 22.67
C ASP A 26 -5.43 -8.05 23.08
N PHE A 27 -4.87 -6.88 22.75
CA PHE A 27 -3.46 -6.57 23.02
C PHE A 27 -3.17 -5.06 23.03
N ASN A 28 -2.09 -4.66 23.71
CA ASN A 28 -1.61 -3.29 23.63
C ASN A 28 -0.94 -3.03 22.28
N VAL A 29 -1.69 -2.44 21.34
CA VAL A 29 -1.23 -2.06 19.99
C VAL A 29 -0.03 -1.11 19.98
N SER A 30 0.17 -0.34 21.06
CA SER A 30 1.34 0.54 21.17
C SER A 30 2.63 -0.24 21.47
N GLU A 31 2.51 -1.51 21.85
CA GLU A 31 3.63 -2.34 22.26
C GLU A 31 3.80 -3.59 21.40
N TRP A 32 2.72 -4.16 20.86
CA TRP A 32 2.69 -5.45 20.16
C TRP A 32 1.61 -5.45 19.08
N TYR A 33 1.74 -6.31 18.07
CA TYR A 33 0.79 -6.48 16.98
C TYR A 33 0.34 -7.93 16.91
N GLY A 34 -0.95 -8.19 17.09
CA GLY A 34 -1.53 -9.53 17.11
C GLY A 34 -2.08 -9.97 15.76
N PHE A 35 -1.82 -11.24 15.41
CA PHE A 35 -2.31 -11.87 14.20
C PHE A 35 -2.76 -13.32 14.48
N ILE A 36 -3.63 -13.85 13.61
CA ILE A 36 -4.15 -15.21 13.65
C ILE A 36 -3.94 -15.88 12.29
N ASN A 37 -3.69 -17.20 12.31
CA ASN A 37 -3.56 -18.00 11.09
C ASN A 37 -4.82 -18.85 10.84
N SER A 38 -4.83 -19.57 9.70
CA SER A 38 -5.94 -20.44 9.31
C SER A 38 -6.22 -21.59 10.29
N PHE A 39 -5.26 -21.92 11.14
CA PHE A 39 -5.36 -22.95 12.17
C PHE A 39 -5.82 -22.39 13.53
N GLN A 40 -6.28 -21.13 13.58
CA GLN A 40 -6.69 -20.43 14.81
C GLN A 40 -5.56 -20.26 15.84
N GLN A 41 -4.31 -20.38 15.40
CA GLN A 41 -3.15 -20.07 16.24
C GLN A 41 -2.90 -18.56 16.20
N THR A 42 -2.52 -18.00 17.33
CA THR A 42 -2.30 -16.57 17.49
C THR A 42 -0.83 -16.27 17.77
N ALA A 43 -0.34 -15.20 17.17
CA ALA A 43 1.02 -14.72 17.32
C ALA A 43 1.06 -13.21 17.54
N TYR A 44 2.05 -12.75 18.31
CA TYR A 44 2.29 -11.34 18.59
C TYR A 44 3.68 -10.92 18.13
N PHE A 45 3.74 -9.79 17.42
CA PHE A 45 4.94 -9.28 16.78
C PHE A 45 5.31 -7.93 17.37
N LYS A 46 6.60 -7.70 17.67
CA LYS A 46 7.08 -6.41 18.17
C LYS A 46 8.39 -6.00 17.52
N VAL A 47 8.44 -4.75 17.06
CA VAL A 47 9.66 -4.11 16.56
C VAL A 47 10.35 -3.34 17.68
N CYS A 48 11.64 -3.58 17.87
CA CYS A 48 12.55 -2.75 18.65
C CYS A 48 13.45 -1.95 17.71
N GLN A 49 13.37 -0.62 17.77
CA GLN A 49 14.17 0.27 16.94
C GLN A 49 15.40 0.75 17.73
N GLY A 50 16.51 0.04 17.58
CA GLY A 50 17.79 0.40 18.19
C GLY A 50 18.02 -0.16 19.59
N ALA A 51 19.29 -0.46 19.87
CA ALA A 51 19.75 -0.85 21.20
C ALA A 51 19.69 0.33 22.18
N ASP A 52 19.66 0.02 23.48
CA ASP A 52 19.66 1.04 24.52
C ASP A 52 20.84 2.01 24.42
N LYS A 53 20.55 3.31 24.44
CA LYS A 53 21.57 4.38 24.32
C LYS A 53 22.47 4.51 25.55
N ASN A 54 22.09 3.87 26.66
CA ASN A 54 22.75 3.97 27.96
C ASN A 54 23.89 2.95 28.15
N GLY A 55 24.31 2.26 27.08
CA GLY A 55 25.62 1.59 27.04
C GLY A 55 25.62 0.08 27.24
N THR A 56 24.46 -0.59 27.37
CA THR A 56 24.47 -2.08 27.41
C THR A 56 24.49 -2.69 26.01
N GLY A 57 24.09 -1.95 24.98
CA GLY A 57 24.06 -2.45 23.60
C GLY A 57 22.95 -3.49 23.39
N LYS A 58 21.86 -3.42 24.17
CA LYS A 58 20.81 -4.44 24.17
C LYS A 58 19.48 -3.95 23.60
N TYR A 59 18.81 -4.84 22.87
CA TYR A 59 17.42 -4.70 22.44
C TYR A 59 16.50 -5.29 23.50
N ASN A 60 15.61 -4.46 24.07
CA ASN A 60 14.72 -4.88 25.17
C ASN A 60 13.28 -5.06 24.68
N PHE A 61 12.71 -6.24 24.95
CA PHE A 61 11.33 -6.58 24.65
C PHE A 61 10.58 -6.91 25.93
N TYR A 62 9.72 -5.99 26.37
CA TYR A 62 8.90 -6.17 27.57
C TYR A 62 7.68 -7.04 27.26
N LYS A 63 7.45 -8.02 28.13
CA LYS A 63 6.32 -8.95 28.08
C LYS A 63 5.03 -8.18 28.30
N ASN A 64 4.03 -8.46 27.48
CA ASN A 64 2.66 -8.06 27.75
C ASN A 64 1.91 -9.16 28.53
N LYS A 65 0.64 -8.94 28.88
CA LYS A 65 -0.23 -9.92 29.54
C LYS A 65 -0.73 -11.04 28.60
N PHE A 66 0.17 -11.64 27.81
CA PHE A 66 -0.15 -12.74 26.89
C PHE A 66 -0.26 -14.08 27.61
N LYS A 67 -1.11 -14.99 27.12
CA LYS A 67 -1.30 -16.34 27.66
C LYS A 67 -1.07 -17.38 26.56
N LYS A 68 0.17 -17.88 26.46
CA LYS A 68 0.60 -19.01 25.60
C LYS A 68 0.44 -18.80 24.09
N ASN A 69 0.80 -17.62 23.59
CA ASN A 69 0.76 -17.27 22.17
C ASN A 69 2.18 -17.28 21.59
N GLN A 70 2.33 -17.50 20.29
CA GLN A 70 3.65 -17.35 19.66
C GLN A 70 4.09 -15.87 19.75
N ILE A 71 5.37 -15.64 19.98
CA ILE A 71 5.92 -14.30 20.11
C ILE A 71 7.04 -14.16 19.10
N PHE A 72 6.96 -13.14 18.26
CA PHE A 72 8.01 -12.78 17.33
C PHE A 72 8.61 -11.45 17.73
N ILE A 73 9.92 -11.46 17.94
CA ILE A 73 10.69 -10.25 18.22
C ILE A 73 11.44 -9.83 16.96
N ILE A 74 11.35 -8.56 16.64
CA ILE A 74 11.88 -7.97 15.42
C ILE A 74 12.85 -6.88 15.83
N ILE A 75 14.08 -6.98 15.36
CA ILE A 75 15.14 -6.01 15.64
C ILE A 75 15.39 -5.22 14.38
N LYS A 76 15.40 -3.90 14.52
CA LYS A 76 15.95 -3.00 13.52
C LYS A 76 17.38 -2.63 13.90
N ASP A 77 18.34 -3.10 13.12
CA ASP A 77 19.75 -2.74 13.26
C ASP A 77 20.22 -2.00 12.02
N GLY A 78 20.41 -0.68 12.15
CA GLY A 78 20.65 0.21 11.00
C GLY A 78 19.51 0.17 9.97
N GLU A 79 19.85 -0.26 8.75
CA GLU A 79 18.92 -0.48 7.63
C GLU A 79 18.51 -1.94 7.46
N ASN A 80 18.80 -2.81 8.42
CA ASN A 80 18.40 -4.22 8.34
C ASN A 80 17.30 -4.51 9.36
N PHE A 81 16.38 -5.41 9.00
CA PHE A 81 15.51 -6.08 9.97
C PHE A 81 15.92 -7.54 10.10
N CYS A 82 15.98 -8.02 11.33
CA CYS A 82 16.07 -9.45 11.61
C CYS A 82 15.01 -9.80 12.65
N TYR A 83 14.54 -11.06 12.63
CA TYR A 83 13.50 -11.50 13.56
C TYR A 83 13.67 -12.96 13.94
N ARG A 84 13.07 -13.35 15.06
CA ARG A 84 12.92 -14.76 15.45
C ARG A 84 11.67 -14.94 16.28
N GLU A 85 11.21 -16.19 16.35
CA GLU A 85 10.29 -16.60 17.41
C GLU A 85 11.03 -16.60 18.76
N ALA A 86 10.33 -16.15 19.80
CA ALA A 86 10.81 -16.08 21.16
C ALA A 86 10.00 -17.02 22.06
N ASP A 87 10.70 -17.76 22.91
CA ASP A 87 10.06 -18.59 23.91
C ASP A 87 9.63 -17.75 25.12
N PHE A 88 8.58 -18.17 25.81
CA PHE A 88 8.22 -17.57 27.09
C PHE A 88 9.31 -17.74 28.16
N SER A 89 10.15 -18.78 28.05
CA SER A 89 11.33 -18.97 28.90
C SER A 89 12.40 -17.91 28.70
N ASP A 90 12.42 -17.21 27.56
CA ASP A 90 13.39 -16.15 27.27
C ASP A 90 13.14 -14.90 28.15
N PHE A 91 11.96 -14.79 28.78
CA PHE A 91 11.63 -13.65 29.61
C PHE A 91 12.19 -13.79 31.04
N ASP A 92 13.07 -12.87 31.40
CA ASP A 92 13.53 -12.68 32.79
C ASP A 92 12.39 -12.07 33.63
N ASN A 93 11.83 -12.86 34.55
CA ASN A 93 10.68 -12.48 35.37
C ASN A 93 11.06 -11.87 36.75
N THR A 94 12.33 -11.50 36.98
CA THR A 94 12.81 -11.06 38.31
C THR A 94 12.29 -9.68 38.75
N GLN A 95 12.09 -8.74 37.84
CA GLN A 95 11.53 -7.40 38.15
C GLN A 95 10.47 -6.94 37.14
N SER A 96 10.83 -6.96 35.85
CA SER A 96 9.95 -6.62 34.74
C SER A 96 10.17 -7.66 33.65
N PRO A 97 9.21 -8.58 33.43
CA PRO A 97 9.32 -9.62 32.42
C PRO A 97 9.80 -9.07 31.08
N LYS A 98 11.06 -9.37 30.71
CA LYS A 98 11.64 -8.89 29.45
C LYS A 98 12.62 -9.87 28.84
N ILE A 99 12.76 -9.80 27.52
CA ILE A 99 13.88 -10.37 26.77
C ILE A 99 14.87 -9.24 26.49
N ALA A 100 16.15 -9.46 26.76
CA ALA A 100 17.22 -8.53 26.43
C ALA A 100 18.25 -9.22 25.52
N ILE A 101 18.37 -8.76 24.28
CA ILE A 101 19.26 -9.35 23.26
C ILE A 101 20.46 -8.43 23.05
N ASP A 102 21.68 -8.95 23.16
CA ASP A 102 22.89 -8.21 22.83
C ASP A 102 22.95 -7.96 21.32
N LYS A 103 23.33 -6.74 20.91
CA LYS A 103 23.48 -6.39 19.49
C LYS A 103 24.47 -7.27 18.73
N ASN A 104 25.41 -7.90 19.43
CA ASN A 104 26.40 -8.78 18.82
C ASN A 104 25.91 -10.24 18.73
N GLU A 105 24.75 -10.57 19.29
CA GLU A 105 24.20 -11.94 19.36
C GLU A 105 22.95 -12.10 18.48
N LEU A 106 23.06 -11.75 17.20
CA LEU A 106 21.95 -11.85 16.23
C LEU A 106 22.00 -13.10 15.34
N ASN A 107 22.94 -14.01 15.57
CA ASN A 107 23.22 -15.14 14.67
C ASN A 107 22.06 -16.13 14.50
N ASN A 108 21.15 -16.20 15.46
CA ASN A 108 19.96 -17.07 15.40
C ASN A 108 18.71 -16.37 14.84
N PHE A 109 18.83 -15.12 14.38
CA PHE A 109 17.73 -14.39 13.78
C PHE A 109 17.65 -14.70 12.29
N LYS A 110 16.42 -14.85 11.79
CA LYS A 110 16.14 -14.81 10.35
C LYS A 110 16.39 -13.38 9.87
N HIS A 111 17.27 -13.21 8.90
CA HIS A 111 17.50 -11.93 8.26
C HIS A 111 16.42 -11.71 7.19
N LEU A 112 15.76 -10.56 7.25
CA LEU A 112 14.82 -10.19 6.19
C LEU A 112 15.63 -9.64 5.02
N ASN A 113 15.61 -10.37 3.91
CA ASN A 113 16.06 -9.83 2.64
C ASN A 113 15.09 -8.72 2.23
N TRP A 114 15.50 -7.48 2.44
CA TRP A 114 14.76 -6.29 2.02
C TRP A 114 14.87 -6.13 0.51
N ASP A 115 13.91 -6.66 -0.22
CA ASP A 115 13.62 -6.09 -1.52
C ASP A 115 12.77 -4.82 -1.30
N GLU A 116 13.38 -3.67 -1.60
CA GLU A 116 12.74 -2.35 -1.51
C GLU A 116 11.39 -2.32 -2.25
N CYS A 117 11.26 -3.09 -3.34
CA CYS A 117 10.04 -3.22 -4.12
C CYS A 117 8.90 -3.88 -3.32
N VAL A 118 9.18 -4.93 -2.56
CA VAL A 118 8.19 -5.65 -1.73
C VAL A 118 7.65 -4.73 -0.63
N ILE A 119 8.53 -3.96 -0.01
CA ILE A 119 8.15 -3.01 1.04
C ILE A 119 7.30 -1.88 0.47
N GLU A 120 7.71 -1.30 -0.66
CA GLU A 120 6.92 -0.26 -1.32
C GLU A 120 5.52 -0.75 -1.70
N GLN A 121 5.40 -2.01 -2.12
CA GLN A 121 4.13 -2.64 -2.45
C GLN A 121 3.24 -2.87 -1.21
N ILE A 122 3.79 -3.37 -0.11
CA ILE A 122 3.04 -3.55 1.15
C ILE A 122 2.58 -2.20 1.69
N ASN A 123 3.47 -1.20 1.71
CA ASN A 123 3.12 0.15 2.15
C ASN A 123 2.04 0.77 1.27
N ALA A 124 2.15 0.63 -0.06
CA ALA A 124 1.10 1.10 -0.97
C ALA A 124 -0.24 0.41 -0.69
N THR A 125 -0.23 -0.91 -0.45
CA THR A 125 -1.41 -1.69 -0.09
C THR A 125 -2.02 -1.19 1.21
N ASN A 126 -1.23 -1.05 2.27
CA ASN A 126 -1.67 -0.62 3.59
C ASN A 126 -2.17 0.82 3.59
N VAL A 127 -1.49 1.73 2.90
CA VAL A 127 -1.93 3.14 2.76
C VAL A 127 -3.29 3.19 2.07
N VAL A 128 -3.46 2.46 0.96
CA VAL A 128 -4.73 2.42 0.23
C VAL A 128 -5.82 1.76 1.09
N TYR A 129 -5.54 0.59 1.65
CA TYR A 129 -6.45 -0.18 2.50
C TYR A 129 -6.93 0.64 3.71
N ASN A 130 -6.02 1.17 4.52
CA ASN A 130 -6.36 1.95 5.72
C ASN A 130 -7.14 3.22 5.36
N ARG A 131 -6.78 3.91 4.27
CA ARG A 131 -7.53 5.08 3.79
C ARG A 131 -8.96 4.73 3.43
N ILE A 132 -9.21 3.55 2.87
CA ILE A 132 -10.55 3.08 2.49
C ILE A 132 -11.32 2.59 3.72
N CYS A 133 -10.71 1.78 4.59
CA CYS A 133 -11.38 1.27 5.79
C CYS A 133 -11.89 2.39 6.71
N ASN A 134 -11.18 3.53 6.75
CA ASN A 134 -11.63 4.72 7.46
C ASN A 134 -12.96 5.30 6.94
N ARG A 135 -13.43 4.88 5.77
CA ARG A 135 -14.72 5.28 5.17
C ARG A 135 -15.88 4.35 5.52
N LYS A 136 -15.65 3.32 6.35
CA LYS A 136 -16.65 2.28 6.72
C LYS A 136 -17.20 1.49 5.53
N GLU A 137 -16.41 1.36 4.47
CA GLU A 137 -16.78 0.57 3.30
C GLU A 137 -16.40 -0.89 3.50
N GLN A 138 -17.04 -1.79 2.74
CA GLN A 138 -16.58 -3.18 2.66
C GLN A 138 -15.26 -3.22 1.89
N VAL A 139 -14.21 -3.82 2.47
CA VAL A 139 -12.87 -3.86 1.88
C VAL A 139 -12.29 -5.26 1.93
N ASP A 140 -11.80 -5.74 0.79
CA ASP A 140 -10.98 -6.95 0.69
C ASP A 140 -9.52 -6.55 0.41
N LYS A 141 -8.66 -6.68 1.43
CA LYS A 141 -7.23 -6.35 1.32
C LYS A 141 -6.55 -7.17 0.22
N LYS A 142 -6.91 -8.45 0.05
CA LYS A 142 -6.32 -9.32 -0.97
C LYS A 142 -6.72 -8.87 -2.37
N ALA A 143 -7.94 -8.37 -2.55
CA ALA A 143 -8.35 -7.77 -3.82
C ALA A 143 -7.51 -6.53 -4.15
N ILE A 144 -7.30 -5.63 -3.19
CA ILE A 144 -6.45 -4.43 -3.38
C ILE A 144 -5.02 -4.84 -3.72
N GLN A 145 -4.43 -5.77 -2.97
CA GLN A 145 -3.09 -6.29 -3.24
C GLN A 145 -3.00 -6.89 -4.65
N ALA A 146 -3.97 -7.70 -5.05
CA ALA A 146 -4.01 -8.29 -6.39
C ALA A 146 -4.08 -7.22 -7.50
N LEU A 147 -4.81 -6.11 -7.28
CA LEU A 147 -4.85 -4.97 -8.20
C LEU A 147 -3.51 -4.22 -8.26
N LEU A 148 -2.86 -4.01 -7.11
CA LEU A 148 -1.57 -3.31 -7.01
C LEU A 148 -0.41 -4.11 -7.63
N ASN A 149 -0.52 -5.44 -7.63
CA ASN A 149 0.47 -6.38 -8.17
C ASN A 149 0.34 -6.62 -9.67
N ARG A 150 -0.65 -6.03 -10.34
CA ARG A 150 -0.78 -6.15 -11.79
C ARG A 150 0.41 -5.50 -12.48
N GLU A 151 1.00 -6.23 -13.41
CA GLU A 151 2.15 -5.79 -14.21
C GLU A 151 1.83 -4.50 -14.98
N TYR A 152 0.62 -4.42 -15.55
CA TYR A 152 0.20 -3.29 -16.36
C TYR A 152 -0.85 -2.43 -15.65
N LYS A 153 -0.49 -1.18 -15.37
CA LYS A 153 -1.32 -0.20 -14.64
C LYS A 153 -1.78 0.90 -15.60
N LYS A 154 -3.01 0.79 -16.09
CA LYS A 154 -3.70 1.81 -16.89
C LYS A 154 -5.08 2.11 -16.32
N CYS A 155 -5.60 3.29 -16.63
CA CYS A 155 -6.98 3.63 -16.37
C CYS A 155 -7.92 2.71 -17.15
N HIS A 156 -8.79 2.01 -16.44
CA HIS A 156 -9.87 1.17 -16.95
C HIS A 156 -10.76 1.91 -17.94
N TYR A 157 -11.01 3.20 -17.70
CA TYR A 157 -11.91 4.00 -18.52
C TYR A 157 -11.24 4.58 -19.76
N CYS A 158 -10.28 5.50 -19.59
CA CYS A 158 -9.68 6.22 -20.72
C CYS A 158 -8.38 5.59 -21.24
N GLY A 159 -7.84 4.55 -20.58
CA GLY A 159 -6.66 3.83 -21.03
C GLY A 159 -5.30 4.46 -20.70
N ILE A 160 -5.27 5.67 -20.11
CA ILE A 160 -3.99 6.33 -19.78
C ILE A 160 -3.24 5.58 -18.68
N ASP A 161 -1.95 5.35 -18.86
CA ASP A 161 -1.08 4.74 -17.86
C ASP A 161 -0.27 5.80 -17.09
N LYS A 162 0.46 5.35 -16.07
CA LYS A 162 1.27 6.23 -15.22
C LYS A 162 2.40 6.91 -15.99
N GLY A 163 3.05 6.23 -16.93
CA GLY A 163 4.14 6.79 -17.72
C GLY A 163 3.68 7.96 -18.58
N ILE A 164 2.53 7.80 -19.26
CA ILE A 164 1.92 8.86 -20.06
C ILE A 164 1.45 10.02 -19.17
N ILE A 165 0.89 9.74 -17.98
CA ILE A 165 0.56 10.79 -17.01
C ILE A 165 1.80 11.60 -16.66
N ASP A 166 2.93 10.94 -16.36
CA ASP A 166 4.17 11.61 -15.97
C ASP A 166 4.78 12.44 -17.12
N GLU A 167 4.74 11.92 -18.34
CA GLU A 167 5.15 12.64 -19.54
C GLU A 167 4.35 13.94 -19.72
N LEU A 168 3.02 13.84 -19.74
CA LEU A 168 2.14 14.99 -19.87
C LEU A 168 2.29 15.96 -18.69
N ASN A 169 2.52 15.44 -17.48
CA ASN A 169 2.76 16.24 -16.29
C ASN A 169 4.03 17.08 -16.40
N ASN A 170 5.11 16.49 -16.88
CA ASN A 170 6.38 17.18 -17.10
C ASN A 170 6.24 18.26 -18.18
N ALA A 171 5.54 17.97 -19.27
CA ALA A 171 5.27 18.96 -20.30
C ALA A 171 4.43 20.13 -19.77
N ALA A 172 3.39 19.87 -18.97
CA ALA A 172 2.56 20.90 -18.36
C ALA A 172 3.38 21.88 -17.52
N LYS A 173 4.39 21.39 -16.79
CA LYS A 173 5.26 22.22 -15.94
C LYS A 173 6.25 23.04 -16.75
N ASN A 174 6.85 22.43 -17.77
CA ASN A 174 8.06 22.97 -18.40
C ASN A 174 7.76 23.79 -19.66
N ASN A 175 6.65 23.53 -20.35
CA ASN A 175 6.32 24.23 -21.59
C ASN A 175 5.21 25.27 -21.38
N LYS A 176 5.63 26.53 -21.23
CA LYS A 176 4.74 27.68 -20.96
C LYS A 176 3.85 28.07 -22.14
N SER A 177 4.12 27.58 -23.36
CA SER A 177 3.28 27.88 -24.53
C SER A 177 2.06 26.98 -24.65
N LEU A 178 2.00 25.89 -23.88
CA LEU A 178 0.86 24.98 -23.89
C LEU A 178 -0.38 25.66 -23.27
N PRO A 179 -1.57 25.52 -23.87
CA PRO A 179 -2.80 26.11 -23.31
C PRO A 179 -3.22 25.48 -21.98
N TRP A 180 -2.63 24.34 -21.62
CA TRP A 180 -2.81 23.63 -20.35
C TRP A 180 -1.53 23.64 -19.49
N HIS A 181 -0.62 24.58 -19.75
CA HIS A 181 0.52 24.85 -18.88
C HIS A 181 0.07 25.15 -17.46
N HIS A 182 0.74 24.54 -16.48
CA HIS A 182 0.50 24.83 -15.09
C HIS A 182 1.71 24.42 -14.26
N ILE A 183 2.13 25.31 -13.34
CA ILE A 183 3.40 25.18 -12.59
C ILE A 183 3.45 23.91 -11.73
N ASP A 184 2.31 23.48 -11.21
CA ASP A 184 2.21 22.27 -10.38
C ASP A 184 2.06 20.98 -11.21
N GLY A 185 1.86 21.09 -12.53
CA GLY A 185 1.54 19.94 -13.39
C GLY A 185 0.15 19.98 -14.00
N LEU A 186 -0.38 18.84 -14.45
CA LEU A 186 -1.69 18.74 -15.12
C LEU A 186 -2.89 19.25 -14.28
N THR A 187 -2.73 19.43 -12.97
CA THR A 187 -3.70 20.04 -12.06
C THR A 187 -3.00 20.69 -10.86
N LYS A 188 -3.68 21.65 -10.21
CA LYS A 188 -3.28 22.24 -8.91
C LYS A 188 -3.22 21.22 -7.77
N ARG A 189 -3.95 20.10 -7.90
CA ARG A 189 -4.02 19.05 -6.88
C ARG A 189 -2.93 18.02 -7.10
N ILE A 190 -1.74 18.28 -6.55
CA ILE A 190 -0.52 17.47 -6.77
C ILE A 190 -0.75 15.97 -6.48
N THR A 191 -1.55 15.65 -5.46
CA THR A 191 -1.88 14.27 -5.08
C THR A 191 -2.79 13.53 -6.08
N ARG A 192 -3.34 14.24 -7.08
CA ARG A 192 -4.32 13.73 -8.05
C ARG A 192 -3.75 13.65 -9.47
N MET A 193 -2.45 13.36 -9.61
CA MET A 193 -1.80 13.14 -10.91
C MET A 193 -1.26 11.71 -11.02
N THR A 194 -2.17 10.75 -10.81
CA THR A 194 -1.85 9.33 -10.70
C THR A 194 -3.07 8.45 -10.98
N LEU A 195 -2.85 7.14 -10.96
CA LEU A 195 -3.90 6.12 -10.91
C LEU A 195 -4.34 5.90 -9.46
N GLU A 196 -5.64 5.65 -9.29
CA GLU A 196 -6.33 5.42 -8.03
C GLU A 196 -7.14 4.11 -8.12
N VAL A 197 -7.40 3.50 -6.97
CA VAL A 197 -8.34 2.37 -6.88
C VAL A 197 -9.76 2.91 -6.92
N GLU A 198 -10.51 2.50 -7.94
CA GLU A 198 -11.89 2.87 -8.20
C GLU A 198 -12.84 1.71 -7.94
N GLN A 199 -14.08 2.03 -7.53
CA GLN A 199 -15.20 1.09 -7.50
C GLN A 199 -16.03 1.16 -8.79
N LEU A 200 -16.20 0.04 -9.49
CA LEU A 200 -17.03 -0.02 -10.69
C LEU A 200 -18.50 0.30 -10.35
N ASN A 201 -19.04 -0.38 -9.34
CA ASN A 201 -20.27 -0.03 -8.66
C ASN A 201 -19.95 0.70 -7.34
N PRO A 202 -20.36 1.97 -7.16
CA PRO A 202 -20.05 2.75 -5.96
C PRO A 202 -20.62 2.17 -4.67
N ASN A 203 -21.64 1.29 -4.76
CA ASN A 203 -22.23 0.60 -3.60
C ASN A 203 -21.71 -0.83 -3.42
N GLY A 204 -20.75 -1.28 -4.24
CA GLY A 204 -20.27 -2.67 -4.25
C GLY A 204 -19.07 -2.95 -3.33
N GLY A 205 -18.48 -1.93 -2.72
CA GLY A 205 -17.30 -2.06 -1.87
C GLY A 205 -16.00 -2.28 -2.64
N TYR A 206 -14.88 -2.20 -1.92
CA TYR A 206 -13.54 -2.45 -2.46
C TYR A 206 -13.19 -3.94 -2.43
N VAL A 207 -13.88 -4.72 -3.26
CA VAL A 207 -13.77 -6.19 -3.31
C VAL A 207 -13.38 -6.69 -4.70
N LYS A 208 -12.93 -7.95 -4.77
CA LYS A 208 -12.59 -8.60 -6.04
C LYS A 208 -13.75 -8.52 -7.03
N GLY A 209 -13.48 -8.05 -8.24
CA GLY A 209 -14.48 -7.90 -9.30
C GLY A 209 -15.25 -6.58 -9.27
N ASN A 210 -15.16 -5.77 -8.20
CA ASN A 210 -15.73 -4.43 -8.15
C ASN A 210 -14.67 -3.32 -8.17
N ILE A 211 -13.38 -3.65 -8.15
CA ILE A 211 -12.30 -2.65 -8.15
C ILE A 211 -11.45 -2.68 -9.40
N GLU A 212 -11.07 -1.49 -9.86
CA GLU A 212 -10.17 -1.32 -11.00
C GLU A 212 -9.26 -0.09 -10.84
N TRP A 213 -8.24 0.00 -11.69
CA TRP A 213 -7.44 1.22 -11.81
C TRP A 213 -8.21 2.30 -12.56
N ALA A 214 -8.27 3.51 -12.02
CA ALA A 214 -8.76 4.69 -12.73
C ALA A 214 -7.78 5.85 -12.58
N CYS A 215 -7.55 6.64 -13.64
CA CYS A 215 -6.86 7.91 -13.43
C CYS A 215 -7.76 8.83 -12.61
N SER A 216 -7.15 9.69 -11.79
CA SER A 216 -7.85 10.63 -10.93
C SER A 216 -8.91 11.45 -11.66
N TRP A 217 -8.69 11.84 -12.92
CA TRP A 217 -9.67 12.59 -13.71
C TRP A 217 -10.91 11.76 -14.05
N CYS A 218 -10.73 10.50 -14.46
CA CYS A 218 -11.86 9.61 -14.75
C CYS A 218 -12.63 9.27 -13.47
N ASN A 219 -11.92 8.94 -12.38
CA ASN A 219 -12.54 8.67 -11.09
C ASN A 219 -13.40 9.85 -10.62
N ASN A 220 -12.83 11.07 -10.64
CA ASN A 220 -13.56 12.27 -10.22
C ASN A 220 -14.68 12.70 -11.17
N ALA A 221 -14.60 12.36 -12.46
CA ALA A 221 -15.67 12.68 -13.41
C ALA A 221 -16.80 11.64 -13.39
N LYS A 222 -16.48 10.36 -13.13
CA LYS A 222 -17.49 9.31 -12.98
C LYS A 222 -18.29 9.51 -11.70
N THR A 223 -17.59 9.75 -10.58
CA THR A 223 -18.18 9.84 -9.25
C THR A 223 -19.03 8.59 -8.91
N ASP A 224 -19.92 8.71 -7.94
CA ASP A 224 -21.04 7.79 -7.70
C ASP A 224 -22.25 8.05 -8.60
N THR A 225 -22.20 9.09 -9.45
CA THR A 225 -23.30 9.52 -10.33
C THR A 225 -23.49 8.62 -11.55
N PHE A 226 -22.41 8.27 -12.25
CA PHE A 226 -22.51 7.50 -13.50
C PHE A 226 -22.19 6.02 -13.28
N THR A 227 -22.97 5.15 -13.92
CA THR A 227 -22.60 3.74 -14.07
C THR A 227 -21.34 3.59 -14.93
N GLU A 228 -20.67 2.45 -14.81
CA GLU A 228 -19.53 2.11 -15.66
C GLU A 228 -19.89 2.23 -17.16
N ALA A 229 -21.07 1.73 -17.54
CA ALA A 229 -21.54 1.71 -18.93
C ALA A 229 -21.77 3.13 -19.48
N GLU A 230 -22.43 4.00 -18.72
CA GLU A 230 -22.64 5.41 -19.10
C GLU A 230 -21.28 6.13 -19.25
N PHE A 231 -20.38 5.90 -18.30
CA PHE A 231 -19.12 6.62 -18.24
C PHE A 231 -18.15 6.27 -19.37
N LYS A 232 -18.26 5.09 -20.00
CA LYS A 232 -17.41 4.69 -21.15
C LYS A 232 -17.44 5.72 -22.29
N ASN A 233 -18.60 6.32 -22.57
CA ASN A 233 -18.73 7.36 -23.60
C ASN A 233 -17.97 8.65 -23.23
N ILE A 234 -18.08 9.08 -21.96
CA ILE A 234 -17.35 10.24 -21.45
C ILE A 234 -15.83 9.97 -21.48
N ALA A 235 -15.43 8.78 -21.06
CA ALA A 235 -14.03 8.36 -21.04
C ALA A 235 -13.38 8.31 -22.42
N CYS A 236 -14.15 8.04 -23.48
CA CYS A 236 -13.67 8.17 -24.85
C CYS A 236 -13.25 9.62 -25.16
N GLY A 237 -14.07 10.62 -24.81
CA GLY A 237 -13.73 12.03 -24.99
C GLY A 237 -12.45 12.42 -24.22
N ILE A 238 -12.31 11.91 -23.00
CA ILE A 238 -11.08 12.08 -22.19
C ILE A 238 -9.87 11.43 -22.89
N ASN A 239 -10.01 10.23 -23.44
CA ASN A 239 -8.93 9.56 -24.20
C ASN A 239 -8.49 10.39 -25.43
N ILE A 240 -9.45 10.94 -26.18
CA ILE A 240 -9.16 11.82 -27.31
C ILE A 240 -8.36 13.04 -26.82
N ALA A 241 -8.80 13.69 -25.74
CA ALA A 241 -8.10 14.84 -25.17
C ALA A 241 -6.65 14.52 -24.78
N TRP A 242 -6.39 13.35 -24.17
CA TRP A 242 -5.02 12.92 -23.85
C TRP A 242 -4.16 12.76 -25.10
N ASN A 243 -4.67 12.09 -26.13
CA ASN A 243 -3.94 11.92 -27.38
C ASN A 243 -3.68 13.25 -28.11
N GLU A 244 -4.62 14.20 -28.08
CA GLU A 244 -4.35 15.53 -28.65
C GLU A 244 -3.29 16.31 -27.85
N ARG A 245 -3.24 16.16 -26.52
CA ARG A 245 -2.15 16.75 -25.71
C ARG A 245 -0.80 16.12 -26.01
N LEU A 246 -0.75 14.80 -26.21
CA LEU A 246 0.48 14.10 -26.61
C LEU A 246 1.03 14.62 -27.94
N LYS A 247 0.15 14.85 -28.92
CA LYS A 247 0.55 15.47 -30.19
C LYS A 247 1.07 16.90 -30.02
N GLN A 248 0.45 17.71 -29.16
CA GLN A 248 0.89 19.09 -28.91
C GLN A 248 2.32 19.17 -28.35
N ILE A 249 2.79 18.12 -27.68
CA ILE A 249 4.15 18.04 -27.15
C ILE A 249 5.10 17.23 -28.05
N GLY A 250 4.64 16.80 -29.23
CA GLY A 250 5.44 16.00 -30.17
C GLY A 250 5.76 14.59 -29.67
N SER A 251 4.96 14.04 -28.76
CA SER A 251 5.16 12.70 -28.21
C SER A 251 4.82 11.61 -29.23
N ASN A 252 5.58 10.51 -29.18
CA ASN A 252 5.27 9.27 -29.89
C ASN A 252 4.37 8.31 -29.07
N SER A 253 4.12 8.63 -27.80
CA SER A 253 3.23 7.86 -26.94
C SER A 253 1.78 7.95 -27.45
N LYS A 254 0.98 6.92 -27.18
CA LYS A 254 -0.44 6.89 -27.56
C LYS A 254 -1.27 6.23 -26.48
N VAL A 255 -2.39 6.86 -26.11
CA VAL A 255 -3.35 6.27 -25.20
C VAL A 255 -4.36 5.44 -25.99
N ILE A 256 -4.30 4.12 -25.85
CA ILE A 256 -5.24 3.21 -26.50
C ILE A 256 -6.55 3.15 -25.70
N PHE A 257 -7.65 3.57 -26.33
CA PHE A 257 -8.96 3.51 -25.68
C PHE A 257 -9.37 2.05 -25.43
N PRO A 258 -9.71 1.64 -24.19
CA PRO A 258 -9.99 0.23 -23.88
C PRO A 258 -11.30 -0.31 -24.47
N TRP A 259 -12.27 0.55 -24.77
CA TRP A 259 -13.65 0.16 -25.09
C TRP A 259 -14.05 0.35 -26.55
N GLN A 260 -13.09 0.32 -27.48
CA GLN A 260 -13.32 0.59 -28.91
C GLN A 260 -14.39 -0.32 -29.54
N ASN A 261 -14.57 -1.54 -29.03
CA ASN A 261 -15.56 -2.49 -29.52
C ASN A 261 -16.96 -2.28 -28.91
N GLN A 262 -17.08 -1.45 -27.87
CA GLN A 262 -18.34 -1.20 -27.15
C GLN A 262 -18.86 0.22 -27.38
N VAL A 263 -17.96 1.17 -27.62
CA VAL A 263 -18.28 2.59 -27.76
C VAL A 263 -17.64 3.13 -29.03
N LYS A 264 -18.47 3.78 -29.86
CA LYS A 264 -17.98 4.56 -31.00
C LYS A 264 -17.64 5.96 -30.53
N CYS A 265 -16.35 6.27 -30.57
CA CYS A 265 -15.85 7.61 -30.32
C CYS A 265 -16.24 8.56 -31.45
N SER A 266 -17.23 9.42 -31.23
CA SER A 266 -17.54 10.55 -32.12
C SER A 266 -16.72 11.77 -31.71
N LYS A 267 -16.01 12.37 -32.68
CA LYS A 267 -15.35 13.67 -32.53
C LYS A 267 -16.35 14.80 -32.74
#